data_AF-A0A432F4Q3-F1
#
_entry.id   AF-A0A432F4Q3-F1
#
_cell.length_a   1.000
_cell.length_b   1.000
_cell.length_c   1.000
_cell.angle_alpha   90.00
_cell.angle_beta   90.00
_cell.angle_gamma   90.00
#
_symmetry.space_group_name_H-M   'P 1'
#
loop_
_entity.id
_entity.type
_entity.pdbx_description
1 polymer ?
#
loop_
_entity_poly.entity_id
_entity_poly.type
_entity_poly.pdbx_seq_one_letter_code
_entity_poly.pdbx_strand_id
1 'polypeptide(L)' 'MNFNIYLDDKTAQQLQDATEISNESRNSIIRQAIAFWLQNHHKKKWPPHILEFNGIKDFPAFENSRDELLYPKDDPFQ' A
#
# COMPACT_ATOMS: atom_id res chain seq x y z
N MET A 1 2.18 -5.76 24.20
CA MET A 1 1.89 -4.46 24.84
C MET A 1 0.41 -4.41 25.14
N ASN A 2 0.03 -4.07 26.38
CA ASN A 2 -1.38 -3.90 26.76
C ASN A 2 -1.70 -2.40 26.76
N PHE A 3 -2.80 -2.02 26.12
CA PHE A 3 -3.28 -0.65 26.07
C PHE A 3 -4.80 -0.65 26.15
N ASN A 4 -5.37 0.44 26.67
CA ASN A 4 -6.81 0.61 26.78
C ASN A 4 -7.28 1.55 25.67
N ILE A 5 -8.44 1.26 25.09
CA ILE A 5 -9.11 2.13 24.11
C ILE A 5 -10.50 2.46 24.61
N TYR A 6 -10.91 3.71 24.41
CA TYR A 6 -12.27 4.14 24.65
C TYR A 6 -13.03 4.09 23.33
N LEU A 7 -14.18 3.43 23.34
CA LEU A 7 -15.11 3.32 22.23
C LEU A 7 -16.45 3.90 22.66
N ASP A 8 -17.18 4.54 21.75
CA ASP A 8 -18.57 4.87 21.99
C ASP A 8 -19.42 3.60 22.08
N ASP A 9 -20.58 3.70 22.74
CA ASP A 9 -21.45 2.55 23.02
C ASP A 9 -21.88 1.82 21.74
N LYS A 10 -22.11 2.56 20.65
CA LYS A 10 -22.52 1.99 19.37
C LYS A 10 -21.39 1.16 18.76
N THR A 11 -20.17 1.70 18.73
CA THR A 11 -19.00 0.95 18.21
C THR A 11 -18.68 -0.27 19.10
N ALA A 12 -18.82 -0.15 20.42
CA ALA A 12 -18.64 -1.26 21.35
C ALA A 12 -19.65 -2.38 21.11
N GLN A 13 -20.92 -2.05 20.87
CA GLN A 13 -21.96 -3.02 20.54
C GLN A 13 -21.68 -3.72 19.21
N GLN A 14 -21.33 -2.96 18.17
CA GLN A 14 -21.00 -3.54 16.86
C GLN A 14 -19.80 -4.49 16.93
N LEU A 15 -18.80 -4.17 17.75
CA LEU A 15 -17.67 -5.06 18.00
C LEU A 15 -18.11 -6.35 18.72
N GLN A 16 -19.02 -6.24 19.70
CA GLN A 16 -19.57 -7.41 20.39
C GLN A 16 -20.32 -8.33 19.42
N ASP A 17 -21.20 -7.76 18.59
CA ASP A 17 -21.96 -8.51 17.58
C ASP A 17 -21.00 -9.22 16.59
N ALA A 18 -19.93 -8.54 16.17
CA ALA A 18 -18.93 -9.12 15.28
C ALA A 18 -18.20 -10.32 15.91
N THR A 19 -17.97 -10.30 17.23
CA THR A 19 -17.31 -11.42 17.94
C THR A 19 -18.20 -12.65 18.01
N GLU A 20 -19.52 -12.45 18.14
CA GLU A 20 -20.50 -13.53 18.19
C GLU A 20 -20.64 -14.20 16.82
N ILE A 21 -20.62 -13.41 15.75
CA ILE A 21 -20.73 -13.92 14.37
C ILE A 21 -19.46 -14.68 13.95
N SER A 22 -18.28 -14.14 14.28
CA SER A 22 -16.99 -14.67 13.82
C SER A 22 -16.39 -15.75 14.71
N ASN A 23 -16.93 -15.95 15.92
CA ASN A 23 -16.32 -16.76 16.98
C ASN A 23 -14.86 -16.36 17.30
N GLU A 24 -14.50 -15.10 17.02
CA GLU A 24 -13.21 -14.53 17.37
C GLU A 24 -13.27 -13.70 18.65
N SER A 25 -12.16 -13.65 19.39
CA SER A 25 -12.07 -12.75 20.54
C SER A 25 -12.08 -11.27 20.12
N ARG A 26 -12.63 -10.39 20.97
CA ARG A 26 -12.57 -8.92 20.78
C ARG A 26 -11.17 -8.43 20.43
N ASN A 27 -10.16 -8.92 21.14
CA ASN A 27 -8.77 -8.55 20.90
C ASN A 27 -8.23 -9.02 19.54
N SER A 28 -8.73 -10.13 18.99
CA SER A 28 -8.38 -10.56 17.63
C SER A 28 -8.87 -9.52 16.61
N ILE A 29 -10.15 -9.19 16.67
CA ILE A 29 -10.79 -8.23 15.76
C ILE A 29 -10.14 -6.85 15.89
N ILE A 30 -9.90 -6.36 17.12
CA ILE A 30 -9.22 -5.07 17.34
C ILE A 30 -7.83 -5.06 16.70
N ARG A 31 -7.04 -6.12 16.88
CA ARG A 31 -5.70 -6.21 16.26
C ARG A 31 -5.78 -6.20 14.74
N GLN A 32 -6.71 -6.96 14.16
CA GLN A 32 -6.90 -6.99 12.71
C GLN A 32 -7.33 -5.63 12.17
N ALA A 33 -8.28 -4.97 12.83
CA ALA A 33 -8.76 -3.65 12.43
C ALA A 33 -7.64 -2.60 12.47
N ILE A 34 -6.82 -2.59 13.53
CA ILE A 34 -5.67 -1.69 13.65
C ILE A 34 -4.63 -1.99 12.56
N ALA A 35 -4.29 -3.27 12.34
CA ALA A 35 -3.35 -3.65 11.30
C ALA A 35 -3.83 -3.24 9.90
N PHE A 36 -5.10 -3.49 9.60
CA PHE A 36 -5.73 -3.07 8.34
C PHE A 36 -5.70 -1.56 8.17
N TRP A 37 -6.04 -0.79 9.21
CA TRP A 37 -6.00 0.66 9.15
C TRP A 37 -4.58 1.17 8.86
N LEU A 38 -3.59 0.66 9.59
CA LEU A 38 -2.17 1.05 9.41
C LEU A 38 -1.63 0.67 8.03
N GLN A 39 -1.99 -0.49 7.48
CA GLN A 39 -1.57 -0.89 6.13
C GLN A 39 -2.14 0.06 5.06
N ASN A 40 -3.39 0.50 5.23
CA ASN A 40 -4.07 1.32 4.23
C ASN A 40 -3.82 2.83 4.37
N HIS A 41 -3.45 3.29 5.58
CA HIS A 41 -3.29 4.72 5.87
C HIS A 41 -1.84 5.16 6.09
N HIS A 42 -0.88 4.23 6.13
CA HIS A 42 0.51 4.63 5.94
C HIS A 42 0.71 5.15 4.51
N LYS A 43 1.38 6.30 4.37
CA LYS A 43 1.85 6.79 3.07
C LYS A 43 2.55 5.63 2.37
N LYS A 44 2.03 5.22 1.21
CA LYS A 44 2.66 4.23 0.33
C LYS A 44 4.01 4.78 -0.12
N LYS A 45 5.04 4.55 0.69
CA LYS A 45 6.42 4.86 0.34
C LYS A 45 6.94 3.70 -0.49
N TRP A 46 7.70 4.03 -1.53
CA TRP A 46 8.49 3.02 -2.21
C TRP A 46 9.43 2.34 -1.19
N PRO A 47 9.61 1.02 -1.27
CA PRO A 47 10.54 0.31 -0.41
C PRO A 47 11.98 0.83 -0.64
N PRO A 48 12.88 0.74 0.35
CA PRO A 48 14.22 1.32 0.27
C PRO A 48 14.99 0.87 -0.97
N HIS A 49 14.91 -0.41 -1.34
CA HIS A 49 15.60 -0.94 -2.51
C HIS A 49 15.16 -0.30 -3.85
N ILE A 50 13.95 0.27 -3.94
CA ILE A 50 13.52 1.06 -5.11
C ILE A 50 14.08 2.47 -5.03
N LEU A 51 14.03 3.10 -3.84
CA LEU A 51 14.55 4.45 -3.64
C LEU A 51 16.08 4.54 -3.77
N GLU A 52 16.78 3.46 -3.44
CA GLU A 52 18.24 3.31 -3.47
C GLU A 52 18.74 2.69 -4.78
N PHE A 53 17.84 2.40 -5.73
CA PHE A 53 18.21 1.81 -7.01
C PHE A 53 18.97 2.82 -7.87
N ASN A 54 20.25 2.55 -8.12
CA ASN A 54 21.14 3.41 -8.90
C ASN A 54 21.29 2.95 -10.38
N GLY A 55 20.36 2.13 -10.88
CA GLY A 55 20.48 1.52 -12.19
C GLY A 55 21.34 0.25 -12.21
N ILE A 56 21.39 -0.39 -13.37
CA ILE A 56 22.24 -1.56 -13.62
C ILE A 56 23.58 -1.06 -14.18
N LYS A 57 24.68 -1.41 -13.51
CA LYS A 57 26.02 -0.87 -13.82
C LYS A 57 26.43 -1.02 -15.28
N ASP A 58 26.14 -2.17 -15.87
CA ASP A 58 26.56 -2.52 -17.24
C ASP A 58 25.47 -2.21 -18.28
N PHE A 59 24.40 -1.52 -17.88
CA PHE A 59 23.34 -1.13 -18.80
C PHE A 59 23.75 0.14 -19.55
N PRO A 60 23.55 0.19 -20.88
CA PRO A 60 23.83 1.40 -21.66
C PRO A 60 23.01 2.58 -21.12
N ALA A 61 23.56 3.79 -21.21
CA ALA A 61 22.83 4.98 -20.81
C ALA A 61 21.52 5.06 -21.62
N PHE A 62 20.44 5.50 -20.97
CA PHE A 62 19.10 5.57 -21.58
C PHE A 62 19.11 6.30 -22.94
N GLU A 63 19.94 7.33 -23.08
CA GLU A 63 20.04 8.16 -24.29
C GLU A 63 20.80 7.47 -25.44
N ASN A 64 21.54 6.38 -25.20
CA ASN A 64 22.45 5.77 -26.19
C ASN A 64 21.74 5.26 -27.46
N SER A 65 20.46 4.92 -27.38
CA SER A 65 19.68 4.42 -28.53
C SER A 65 18.77 5.49 -29.13
N ARG A 66 18.91 6.77 -28.76
CA ARG A 66 18.06 7.84 -29.30
C ARG A 66 18.24 8.07 -30.78
N ASP A 67 19.46 7.91 -31.28
CA ASP A 67 19.76 8.11 -32.69
C ASP A 67 19.16 6.99 -33.57
N GLU A 68 18.74 5.88 -32.96
CA GLU A 68 18.06 4.77 -33.63
C GLU A 68 16.53 4.94 -33.68
N LEU A 69 16.00 5.97 -32.99
CA LEU A 69 14.57 6.25 -33.00
C LEU A 69 14.16 6.83 -34.35
N LEU A 70 13.24 6.13 -35.02
CA LEU A 70 12.55 6.69 -36.18
C LEU A 70 11.70 7.88 -35.73
N TYR A 71 11.63 8.91 -36.58
CA TYR A 71 10.65 9.97 -36.39
C TYR A 71 9.25 9.33 -36.26
N PRO A 72 8.40 9.86 -35.36
CA PRO A 72 7.00 9.48 -35.34
C PRO A 72 6.45 9.60 -36.76
N LYS A 73 5.71 8.58 -37.20
CA LYS A 73 4.95 8.69 -38.45
C LYS A 73 4.03 9.90 -38.34
N ASP A 74 3.74 10.54 -39.47
CA ASP A 74 2.76 11.62 -39.53
C ASP A 74 1.47 11.20 -38.80
N ASP A 75 0.82 12.18 -38.16
CA ASP A 75 -0.34 11.98 -37.31
C ASP A 75 -1.37 11.06 -38.00
N PRO A 76 -1.68 9.87 -37.43
CA PRO A 76 -2.65 8.96 -38.02
C PRO A 76 -4.09 9.48 -37.99
N PHE A 77 -4.32 10.66 -37.39
CA PHE A 77 -5.61 11.34 -37.29
C PHE A 77 -5.71 12.65 -38.09
N GLN A 78 -4.73 12.96 -38.95
CA GLN A 78 -4.88 14.00 -39.97
C GLN A 78 -5.57 13.48 -41.24
#